data_AF-A0A9W7HS58-F1
#
_entry.id   AF-A0A9W7HS58-F1
#
_cell.length_a   1.000
_cell.length_b   1.000
_cell.length_c   1.000
_cell.angle_alpha   90.00
_cell.angle_beta   90.00
_cell.angle_gamma   90.00
#
_symmetry.space_group_name_H-M   'P 1'
#
loop_
_entity.id
_entity.type
_entity.pdbx_description
1 polymer ?
#
loop_
_entity_poly.entity_id
_entity_poly.type
_entity_poly.pdbx_seq_one_letter_code
_entity_poly.pdbx_strand_id
1 'polypeptide(L)'
;MSADTDSFRRSKHGNITHSDPNMSFTGSGSEDDLYIRYSSASASGPALCESHRTSLEGSPLTMSPWNQTTSFMKPSVFSSGSDNLPANSLIGSLTREEGHIYSLAATKDLLYTGSDSKNIRVWKNLKEFTGFKSNSGLVKAIVISGGKIFTGHQDGKIRVWKISPKDPKVYKRTGTLPTFKDILKSSIKPSNYVEVKHKRSLWIKHADAVSCLSLNEEQGLLYSASWDRTFKLWRISDSKCLESIRAHDDAVNSVVSTLSGMVFTGSADGTVKVWKREQQRKGAKHMLAQTLLQQDCAVTALAMNTKGSVLYCGSSDGVVNFWEVEKQLAHGGVLNGHKQAVLCLAATQNLVFSGSADKTICVWRKDGNIHTSLCVLTGHMGPVKCLAVEKDHESRSEQRWIVYSGSLDNSVKVWSVAEYAQVTAGHHNHHPQQQHAAFDFNTFPYDESASSSQHRQH
;
A
#
# COMPACT_ATOMS: atom_id res chain seq x y z
N MET A 1 -38.52 59.49 26.70
CA MET A 1 -38.12 60.71 25.95
C MET A 1 -38.13 60.38 24.48
N SER A 2 -38.65 61.30 23.67
CA SER A 2 -38.76 61.34 22.20
C SER A 2 -37.38 61.31 21.49
N ALA A 3 -37.24 61.15 20.16
CA ALA A 3 -38.07 60.57 19.08
C ALA A 3 -37.22 60.58 17.77
N ASP A 4 -37.79 60.04 16.68
CA ASP A 4 -37.55 60.38 15.26
C ASP A 4 -36.21 60.07 14.53
N THR A 5 -36.35 59.23 13.50
CA THR A 5 -35.95 59.39 12.07
C THR A 5 -35.16 60.66 11.67
N ASP A 6 -34.21 60.68 10.71
CA ASP A 6 -34.36 60.28 9.30
C ASP A 6 -33.06 60.57 8.47
N SER A 7 -33.07 60.16 7.18
CA SER A 7 -32.46 60.84 6.01
C SER A 7 -31.06 60.46 5.47
N PHE A 8 -30.99 60.43 4.12
CA PHE A 8 -29.81 60.26 3.27
C PHE A 8 -29.22 61.63 2.82
N ARG A 9 -27.89 61.75 2.63
CA ARG A 9 -27.24 62.12 1.33
C ARG A 9 -25.72 62.43 1.36
N ARG A 10 -24.98 61.59 0.64
CA ARG A 10 -23.87 61.84 -0.32
C ARG A 10 -23.30 63.27 -0.52
N SER A 11 -21.97 63.41 -0.42
CA SER A 11 -21.11 64.26 -1.28
C SER A 11 -19.61 63.84 -1.18
N LYS A 12 -18.64 64.42 -1.91
CA LYS A 12 -18.32 64.24 -3.36
C LYS A 12 -16.89 64.76 -3.67
N HIS A 13 -16.12 64.07 -4.54
CA HIS A 13 -14.88 64.53 -5.26
C HIS A 13 -13.56 64.68 -4.44
N GLY A 14 -12.35 64.51 -5.01
CA GLY A 14 -11.88 64.23 -6.40
C GLY A 14 -10.55 63.42 -6.46
N ASN A 15 -10.10 62.76 -7.56
CA ASN A 15 -9.60 63.23 -8.88
C ASN A 15 -8.11 63.70 -8.86
N ILE A 16 -7.12 63.33 -9.72
CA ILE A 16 -6.93 62.47 -10.94
C ILE A 16 -5.48 61.89 -10.95
N THR A 17 -5.16 60.64 -11.39
CA THR A 17 -4.41 60.25 -12.64
C THR A 17 -4.14 58.72 -12.58
N HIS A 18 -4.44 57.81 -13.52
CA HIS A 18 -4.31 57.70 -15.00
C HIS A 18 -2.88 57.59 -15.55
N SER A 19 -2.47 56.37 -15.96
CA SER A 19 -1.87 56.09 -17.29
C SER A 19 -1.71 54.58 -17.58
N ASP A 20 -2.65 54.02 -18.34
CA ASP A 20 -2.47 52.95 -19.34
C ASP A 20 -3.12 53.54 -20.61
N PRO A 21 -2.58 53.35 -21.84
CA PRO A 21 -2.87 52.10 -22.58
C PRO A 21 -1.83 51.69 -23.67
N ASN A 22 -1.84 50.43 -24.15
CA ASN A 22 -2.66 50.04 -25.32
C ASN A 22 -2.54 48.56 -25.74
N MET A 23 -3.58 48.07 -26.43
CA MET A 23 -3.66 46.74 -27.04
C MET A 23 -2.98 46.66 -28.42
N SER A 24 -2.60 45.44 -28.83
CA SER A 24 -3.02 44.93 -30.15
C SER A 24 -3.16 43.40 -30.14
N PHE A 25 -4.20 42.90 -30.78
CA PHE A 25 -4.60 41.49 -30.86
C PHE A 25 -4.12 40.86 -32.19
N THR A 26 -3.80 39.56 -32.20
CA THR A 26 -4.03 38.52 -33.25
C THR A 26 -2.92 37.46 -33.27
N GLY A 27 -3.27 36.21 -33.60
CA GLY A 27 -2.31 35.11 -33.80
C GLY A 27 -2.73 33.80 -33.13
N SER A 28 -3.30 32.88 -33.89
CA SER A 28 -3.67 31.53 -33.45
C SER A 28 -2.46 30.60 -33.29
N GLY A 29 -2.43 29.80 -32.22
CA GLY A 29 -1.49 28.70 -32.06
C GLY A 29 -1.95 27.75 -30.95
N SER A 30 -2.47 26.59 -31.33
CA SER A 30 -2.84 25.52 -30.40
C SER A 30 -1.65 24.61 -30.14
N GLU A 31 -1.24 24.43 -28.89
CA GLU A 31 -0.53 23.21 -28.46
C GLU A 31 -0.71 23.01 -26.95
N ASP A 32 -1.42 21.92 -26.60
CA ASP A 32 -1.49 21.38 -25.23
C ASP A 32 -0.16 20.70 -24.92
N ASP A 33 0.55 21.10 -23.86
CA ASP A 33 1.75 20.39 -23.43
C ASP A 33 1.71 19.90 -21.97
N LEU A 34 2.08 18.63 -21.80
CA LEU A 34 1.83 17.83 -20.61
C LEU A 34 3.03 17.86 -19.66
N TYR A 35 2.91 18.60 -18.55
CA TYR A 35 3.90 18.56 -17.47
C TYR A 35 3.92 17.20 -16.74
N ILE A 36 4.74 16.27 -17.25
CA ILE A 36 5.26 15.14 -16.47
C ILE A 36 6.43 15.63 -15.62
N ARG A 37 6.20 15.91 -14.33
CA ARG A 37 7.30 16.13 -13.37
C ARG A 37 7.92 14.79 -12.97
N TYR A 38 9.16 14.58 -13.41
CA TYR A 38 10.10 13.72 -12.69
C TYR A 38 10.85 14.57 -11.65
N SER A 39 10.84 14.14 -10.40
CA SER A 39 11.82 14.53 -9.37
C SER A 39 12.74 13.33 -9.20
N SER A 40 13.95 13.32 -9.78
CA SER A 40 15.16 14.05 -9.40
C SER A 40 16.14 13.12 -8.67
N ALA A 41 17.02 12.48 -9.44
CA ALA A 41 18.25 11.87 -8.96
C ALA A 41 19.39 12.47 -9.78
N SER A 42 20.38 13.07 -9.11
CA SER A 42 21.44 13.87 -9.71
C SER A 42 22.70 13.05 -9.96
N ALA A 43 23.17 13.03 -11.21
CA ALA A 43 24.56 12.74 -11.56
C ALA A 43 24.88 13.33 -12.93
N SER A 44 25.79 14.30 -13.00
CA SER A 44 26.53 14.59 -14.23
C SER A 44 27.87 15.25 -13.92
N GLY A 45 28.91 14.73 -14.57
CA GLY A 45 30.25 15.29 -14.74
C GLY A 45 30.71 14.86 -16.15
N PRO A 46 31.37 15.72 -16.95
CA PRO A 46 31.16 15.67 -18.39
C PRO A 46 32.20 14.88 -19.20
N ALA A 47 31.70 14.37 -20.34
CA ALA A 47 32.32 14.23 -21.66
C ALA A 47 33.85 14.10 -21.81
N LEU A 48 34.26 13.06 -22.56
CA LEU A 48 35.18 13.23 -23.67
C LEU A 48 34.69 12.43 -24.90
N CYS A 49 35.08 12.90 -26.08
CA CYS A 49 34.59 12.43 -27.38
C CYS A 49 35.64 11.56 -28.06
N GLU A 50 35.23 10.51 -28.78
CA GLU A 50 35.93 10.14 -30.01
C GLU A 50 35.01 9.43 -31.00
N SER A 51 35.29 9.61 -32.29
CA SER A 51 34.44 9.16 -33.41
C SER A 51 35.29 8.46 -34.45
N HIS A 52 35.01 7.18 -34.75
CA HIS A 52 35.55 6.53 -35.94
C HIS A 52 34.50 5.69 -36.69
N ARG A 53 34.47 5.91 -38.01
CA ARG A 53 33.77 5.09 -39.03
C ARG A 53 34.61 3.81 -39.28
N THR A 54 34.22 2.76 -40.01
CA THR A 54 33.33 2.57 -41.19
C THR A 54 32.84 1.11 -41.32
N SER A 55 31.66 0.90 -41.92
CA SER A 55 31.19 -0.20 -42.83
C SER A 55 31.89 -1.58 -42.83
N LEU A 56 31.18 -2.72 -42.89
CA LEU A 56 30.46 -3.24 -44.08
C LEU A 56 29.50 -4.41 -43.71
N GLU A 57 28.54 -4.69 -44.60
CA GLU A 57 27.85 -5.97 -44.93
C GLU A 57 27.52 -7.01 -43.82
N GLY A 58 26.30 -7.57 -43.74
CA GLY A 58 25.11 -7.38 -44.58
C GLY A 58 23.94 -8.26 -44.10
N SER A 59 22.72 -7.99 -44.60
CA SER A 59 21.56 -8.87 -44.41
C SER A 59 21.41 -9.84 -45.58
N PRO A 60 20.94 -11.07 -45.32
CA PRO A 60 19.70 -11.46 -45.97
C PRO A 60 18.65 -12.06 -45.01
N LEU A 61 17.43 -12.13 -45.51
CA LEU A 61 16.22 -12.50 -44.78
C LEU A 61 16.10 -14.03 -44.59
N THR A 62 15.54 -14.47 -43.46
CA THR A 62 14.28 -15.27 -43.34
C THR A 62 14.24 -16.24 -42.13
N MET A 63 13.00 -16.51 -41.69
CA MET A 63 12.55 -17.55 -40.75
C MET A 63 12.69 -17.31 -39.24
N SER A 64 11.61 -17.67 -38.54
CA SER A 64 11.29 -17.30 -37.15
C SER A 64 11.29 -18.55 -36.22
N PRO A 65 10.64 -18.58 -35.04
CA PRO A 65 11.39 -18.62 -33.78
C PRO A 65 11.20 -19.94 -33.01
N TRP A 66 12.29 -20.58 -32.60
CA TRP A 66 12.23 -21.79 -31.77
C TRP A 66 13.12 -21.73 -30.53
N ASN A 67 12.45 -21.82 -29.38
CA ASN A 67 12.89 -22.33 -28.07
C ASN A 67 14.40 -22.44 -27.83
N GLN A 68 14.92 -21.57 -26.95
CA GLN A 68 15.94 -21.98 -25.98
C GLN A 68 15.35 -21.91 -24.57
N THR A 69 14.62 -22.96 -24.21
CA THR A 69 14.34 -23.29 -22.81
C THR A 69 15.65 -23.64 -22.12
N THR A 70 16.11 -22.80 -21.20
CA THR A 70 17.15 -23.21 -20.23
C THR A 70 16.56 -24.27 -19.31
N SER A 71 17.06 -25.50 -19.40
CA SER A 71 16.61 -26.64 -18.60
C SER A 71 16.79 -26.39 -17.10
N PHE A 72 15.70 -26.17 -16.37
CA PHE A 72 15.66 -26.36 -14.93
C PHE A 72 15.02 -27.72 -14.62
N MET A 73 15.69 -28.50 -13.76
CA MET A 73 15.32 -29.88 -13.46
C MET A 73 13.91 -29.98 -12.86
N LYS A 74 13.17 -31.02 -13.26
CA LYS A 74 11.95 -31.45 -12.54
C LYS A 74 12.33 -31.90 -11.12
N PRO A 75 11.63 -31.46 -10.07
CA PRO A 75 11.49 -32.26 -8.86
C PRO A 75 10.63 -33.48 -9.21
N SER A 76 11.19 -34.68 -9.04
CA SER A 76 10.45 -35.94 -9.20
C SER A 76 9.47 -36.17 -8.04
N VAL A 77 8.43 -36.95 -8.34
CA VAL A 77 7.36 -37.36 -7.43
C VAL A 77 7.90 -38.07 -6.18
N PHE A 78 7.32 -37.72 -5.01
CA PHE A 78 7.41 -38.36 -3.69
C PHE A 78 8.53 -39.39 -3.44
N SER A 79 9.49 -39.01 -2.60
CA SER A 79 10.15 -39.93 -1.68
C SER A 79 10.15 -39.34 -0.28
N SER A 80 9.94 -40.19 0.72
CA SER A 80 9.91 -39.83 2.13
C SER A 80 11.31 -39.41 2.61
N GLY A 81 11.47 -38.13 2.93
CA GLY A 81 12.69 -37.58 3.51
C GLY A 81 12.45 -36.14 3.94
N SER A 82 12.41 -35.90 5.24
CA SER A 82 12.24 -34.57 5.82
C SER A 82 13.58 -33.83 5.84
N ASP A 83 13.82 -32.91 4.90
CA ASP A 83 14.94 -31.97 5.01
C ASP A 83 14.64 -30.59 4.39
N ASN A 84 14.33 -29.65 5.28
CA ASN A 84 14.74 -28.23 5.25
C ASN A 84 14.65 -27.45 3.92
N LEU A 85 13.42 -27.10 3.50
CA LEU A 85 13.22 -25.87 2.72
C LEU A 85 13.57 -24.64 3.59
N PRO A 86 14.25 -23.61 3.07
CA PRO A 86 14.55 -22.41 3.85
C PRO A 86 13.27 -21.71 4.32
N ALA A 87 13.27 -21.30 5.60
CA ALA A 87 12.07 -20.90 6.35
C ALA A 87 11.25 -19.76 5.70
N ASN A 88 11.90 -18.93 4.87
CA ASN A 88 11.26 -17.97 3.98
C ASN A 88 11.88 -18.13 2.59
N SER A 89 11.06 -18.33 1.53
CA SER A 89 11.57 -18.71 0.20
C SER A 89 10.74 -18.17 -0.95
N LEU A 90 11.39 -17.98 -2.12
CA LEU A 90 10.72 -17.64 -3.38
C LEU A 90 10.08 -18.90 -3.97
N ILE A 91 8.74 -18.95 -4.01
CA ILE A 91 7.96 -20.04 -4.62
C ILE A 91 7.95 -19.92 -6.15
N GLY A 92 7.88 -18.68 -6.67
CA GLY A 92 7.83 -18.45 -8.10
C GLY A 92 7.86 -16.97 -8.51
N SER A 93 8.03 -16.74 -9.81
CA SER A 93 8.11 -15.40 -10.41
C SER A 93 7.25 -15.37 -11.67
N LEU A 94 6.29 -14.46 -11.73
CA LEU A 94 5.43 -14.19 -12.87
C LEU A 94 5.98 -12.98 -13.60
N THR A 95 6.81 -13.20 -14.61
CA THR A 95 7.36 -12.14 -15.47
C THR A 95 6.42 -11.85 -16.64
N ARG A 96 6.43 -10.59 -17.08
CA ARG A 96 5.69 -10.13 -18.27
C ARG A 96 6.66 -9.43 -19.20
N GLU A 97 6.40 -9.51 -20.50
CA GLU A 97 7.09 -8.74 -21.53
C GLU A 97 6.93 -7.24 -21.26
N GLU A 98 5.70 -6.79 -20.98
CA GLU A 98 5.40 -5.37 -20.75
C GLU A 98 4.47 -5.10 -19.57
N GLY A 99 4.73 -3.96 -18.93
CA GLY A 99 3.80 -3.23 -18.09
C GLY A 99 4.01 -3.40 -16.58
N HIS A 100 4.27 -2.27 -15.91
CA HIS A 100 4.56 -2.19 -14.49
C HIS A 100 3.38 -2.65 -13.63
N ILE A 101 3.66 -3.36 -12.54
CA ILE A 101 2.61 -3.81 -11.61
C ILE A 101 2.35 -2.73 -10.57
N TYR A 102 1.14 -2.18 -10.55
CA TYR A 102 0.75 -1.08 -9.65
C TYR A 102 -0.15 -1.54 -8.50
N SER A 103 -0.90 -2.62 -8.67
CA SER A 103 -1.84 -3.12 -7.66
C SER A 103 -2.00 -4.63 -7.73
N LEU A 104 -2.12 -5.25 -6.55
CA LEU A 104 -2.42 -6.67 -6.37
C LEU A 104 -3.67 -6.83 -5.51
N ALA A 105 -4.41 -7.91 -5.74
CA ALA A 105 -5.36 -8.46 -4.78
C ALA A 105 -5.34 -9.99 -4.88
N ALA A 106 -5.29 -10.69 -3.75
CA ALA A 106 -5.34 -12.15 -3.68
C ALA A 106 -6.67 -12.58 -3.06
N THR A 107 -7.20 -13.73 -3.50
CA THR A 107 -8.34 -14.39 -2.86
C THR A 107 -8.38 -15.87 -3.24
N LYS A 108 -8.29 -16.73 -2.22
CA LYS A 108 -8.31 -18.20 -2.27
C LYS A 108 -7.15 -18.79 -3.07
N ASP A 109 -7.32 -18.81 -4.39
CA ASP A 109 -6.47 -19.43 -5.39
C ASP A 109 -6.23 -18.50 -6.60
N LEU A 110 -6.80 -17.29 -6.55
CA LEU A 110 -6.74 -16.30 -7.61
C LEU A 110 -5.96 -15.05 -7.18
N LEU A 111 -4.94 -14.72 -7.96
CA LEU A 111 -4.23 -13.44 -7.86
C LEU A 111 -4.71 -12.51 -8.99
N TYR A 112 -5.03 -11.27 -8.67
CA TYR A 112 -5.38 -10.22 -9.60
C TYR A 112 -4.24 -9.21 -9.70
N THR A 113 -3.76 -8.94 -10.91
CA THR A 113 -2.70 -7.97 -11.18
C THR A 113 -3.22 -6.80 -12.00
N GLY A 114 -3.05 -5.59 -11.50
CA GLY A 114 -3.32 -4.34 -12.21
C GLY A 114 -2.04 -3.67 -12.67
N SER A 115 -2.02 -3.23 -13.94
CA SER A 115 -0.88 -2.55 -14.56
C SER A 115 -1.29 -1.32 -15.37
N ASP A 116 -0.29 -0.61 -15.87
CA ASP A 116 -0.40 0.44 -16.90
C ASP A 116 -1.10 0.01 -18.20
N SER A 117 -0.95 -1.25 -18.63
CA SER A 117 -1.48 -1.79 -19.89
C SER A 117 -3.02 -1.87 -19.97
N LYS A 118 -3.75 -1.26 -19.02
CA LYS A 118 -5.22 -1.22 -18.87
C LYS A 118 -5.87 -2.59 -18.68
N ASN A 119 -5.06 -3.66 -18.68
CA ASN A 119 -5.47 -5.03 -18.46
C ASN A 119 -5.39 -5.37 -16.97
N ILE A 120 -6.43 -6.04 -16.46
CA ILE A 120 -6.39 -6.78 -15.21
C ILE A 120 -6.20 -8.24 -15.61
N ARG A 121 -5.05 -8.84 -15.27
CA ARG A 121 -4.83 -10.29 -15.45
C ARG A 121 -5.17 -11.01 -14.16
N VAL A 122 -5.71 -12.21 -14.30
CA VAL A 122 -6.05 -13.15 -13.23
C VAL A 122 -5.16 -14.36 -13.36
N TRP A 123 -4.50 -14.75 -12.28
CA TRP A 123 -3.55 -15.86 -12.23
C TRP A 123 -4.06 -16.92 -11.26
N LYS A 124 -3.85 -18.19 -11.61
CA LYS A 124 -4.15 -19.35 -10.77
C LYS A 124 -2.99 -20.33 -10.85
N ASN A 125 -2.50 -20.79 -9.70
CA ASN A 125 -1.38 -21.74 -9.60
C ASN A 125 -0.17 -21.32 -10.45
N LEU A 126 0.24 -20.05 -10.33
CA LEU A 126 1.34 -19.41 -11.08
C LEU A 126 1.18 -19.40 -12.62
N LYS A 127 -0.03 -19.61 -13.14
CA LYS A 127 -0.35 -19.55 -14.58
C LYS A 127 -1.42 -18.51 -14.85
N GLU A 128 -1.41 -17.89 -16.02
CA GLU A 128 -2.49 -16.99 -16.43
C GLU A 128 -3.80 -17.78 -16.59
N PHE A 129 -4.84 -17.37 -15.88
CA PHE A 129 -6.14 -18.01 -15.88
C PHE A 129 -7.09 -17.34 -16.87
N THR A 130 -7.07 -15.99 -16.92
CA THR A 130 -7.86 -15.12 -17.81
C THR A 130 -7.45 -13.65 -17.60
N GLY A 131 -7.99 -12.73 -18.40
CA GLY A 131 -7.82 -11.28 -18.22
C GLY A 131 -9.00 -10.45 -18.74
N PHE A 132 -9.14 -9.24 -18.23
CA PHE A 132 -10.19 -8.29 -18.64
C PHE A 132 -9.67 -6.84 -18.67
N LYS A 133 -10.29 -5.96 -19.46
CA LYS A 133 -9.72 -4.62 -19.77
C LYS A 133 -10.55 -3.48 -19.19
N SER A 134 -9.90 -2.50 -18.55
CA SER A 134 -10.53 -1.26 -18.04
C SER A 134 -10.96 -0.29 -19.15
N ASN A 135 -10.30 -0.41 -20.32
CA ASN A 135 -10.32 0.46 -21.50
C ASN A 135 -9.79 1.90 -21.29
N SER A 136 -9.53 2.34 -20.05
CA SER A 136 -8.92 3.65 -19.76
C SER A 136 -8.39 3.70 -18.33
N GLY A 137 -7.29 4.45 -18.15
CA GLY A 137 -6.58 4.58 -16.88
C GLY A 137 -5.70 3.37 -16.55
N LEU A 138 -4.54 3.64 -15.94
CA LEU A 138 -3.70 2.63 -15.29
C LEU A 138 -4.47 2.07 -14.09
N VAL A 139 -4.39 0.77 -13.84
CA VAL A 139 -5.07 0.13 -12.69
C VAL A 139 -4.20 0.32 -11.44
N LYS A 140 -4.59 1.22 -10.54
CA LYS A 140 -3.78 1.64 -9.38
C LYS A 140 -4.18 0.97 -8.07
N ALA A 141 -5.42 0.50 -7.97
CA ALA A 141 -5.95 -0.15 -6.79
C ALA A 141 -6.93 -1.25 -7.21
N ILE A 142 -6.92 -2.39 -6.51
CA ILE A 142 -7.87 -3.50 -6.66
C ILE A 142 -8.29 -3.93 -5.26
N VAL A 143 -9.60 -4.03 -5.01
CA VAL A 143 -10.16 -4.68 -3.82
C VAL A 143 -11.32 -5.57 -4.21
N ILE A 144 -11.57 -6.63 -3.44
CA ILE A 144 -12.54 -7.68 -3.75
C ILE A 144 -13.48 -7.82 -2.55
N SER A 145 -14.79 -7.84 -2.79
CA SER A 145 -15.81 -7.97 -1.76
C SER A 145 -17.09 -8.58 -2.31
N GLY A 146 -17.67 -9.58 -1.64
CA GLY A 146 -18.97 -10.16 -1.98
C GLY A 146 -19.14 -10.58 -3.45
N GLY A 147 -18.09 -11.17 -4.06
CA GLY A 147 -18.08 -11.56 -5.48
C GLY A 147 -18.04 -10.40 -6.48
N LYS A 148 -17.86 -9.16 -6.01
CA LYS A 148 -17.53 -7.99 -6.83
C LYS A 148 -16.03 -7.70 -6.72
N ILE A 149 -15.46 -7.19 -7.81
CA ILE A 149 -14.11 -6.64 -7.84
C ILE A 149 -14.25 -5.14 -8.13
N PHE A 150 -13.61 -4.33 -7.30
CA PHE A 150 -13.52 -2.88 -7.47
C PHE A 150 -12.11 -2.54 -7.89
N THR A 151 -11.99 -1.73 -8.94
CA THR A 151 -10.69 -1.32 -9.46
C THR A 151 -10.65 0.21 -9.55
N GLY A 152 -9.66 0.83 -8.92
CA GLY A 152 -9.41 2.27 -8.94
C GLY A 152 -8.36 2.60 -10.01
N HIS A 153 -8.55 3.70 -10.73
CA HIS A 153 -7.78 4.00 -11.94
C HIS A 153 -7.18 5.41 -11.95
N GLN A 154 -6.14 5.58 -12.76
CA GLN A 154 -5.52 6.89 -13.04
C GLN A 154 -6.53 7.91 -13.64
N ASP A 155 -7.64 7.47 -14.22
CA ASP A 155 -8.67 8.35 -14.82
C ASP A 155 -9.77 8.81 -13.83
N GLY A 156 -9.54 8.67 -12.52
CA GLY A 156 -10.45 9.12 -11.46
C GLY A 156 -11.74 8.32 -11.31
N LYS A 157 -11.88 7.19 -12.02
CA LYS A 157 -13.05 6.32 -11.95
C LYS A 157 -12.76 5.06 -11.16
N ILE A 158 -13.79 4.52 -10.51
CA ILE A 158 -13.76 3.18 -9.93
C ILE A 158 -14.63 2.28 -10.81
N ARG A 159 -14.10 1.18 -11.33
CA ARG A 159 -14.86 0.23 -12.17
C ARG A 159 -15.23 -0.99 -11.33
N VAL A 160 -16.50 -1.42 -11.43
CA VAL A 160 -17.06 -2.56 -10.69
C VAL A 160 -17.26 -3.72 -11.65
N TRP A 161 -16.75 -4.88 -11.29
CA TRP A 161 -16.79 -6.11 -12.08
C TRP A 161 -17.45 -7.23 -11.28
N LYS A 162 -18.10 -8.17 -11.98
CA LYS A 162 -18.53 -9.46 -11.44
C LYS A 162 -18.04 -10.59 -12.33
N ILE A 163 -17.76 -11.73 -11.70
CA ILE A 163 -17.55 -13.00 -12.39
C ILE A 163 -18.89 -13.45 -13.00
N SER A 164 -18.87 -13.98 -14.22
CA SER A 164 -20.05 -14.50 -14.89
C SER A 164 -20.52 -15.81 -14.23
N PRO A 165 -21.79 -15.93 -13.78
CA PRO A 165 -22.29 -17.18 -13.21
C PRO A 165 -22.25 -18.38 -14.16
N LYS A 166 -22.13 -18.13 -15.48
CA LYS A 166 -22.01 -19.17 -16.52
C LYS A 166 -20.57 -19.62 -16.80
N ASP A 167 -19.57 -18.79 -16.48
CA ASP A 167 -18.16 -19.07 -16.78
C ASP A 167 -17.24 -18.27 -15.82
N PRO A 168 -16.48 -18.94 -14.93
CA PRO A 168 -15.58 -18.28 -13.99
C PRO A 168 -14.41 -17.55 -14.66
N LYS A 169 -14.14 -17.77 -15.96
CA LYS A 169 -13.13 -17.02 -16.71
C LYS A 169 -13.63 -15.69 -17.27
N VAL A 170 -14.93 -15.43 -17.28
CA VAL A 170 -15.52 -14.23 -17.89
C VAL A 170 -15.89 -13.18 -16.84
N TYR A 171 -15.26 -12.01 -16.95
CA TYR A 171 -15.45 -10.88 -16.03
C TYR A 171 -16.25 -9.77 -16.73
N LYS A 172 -17.42 -9.44 -16.17
CA LYS A 172 -18.34 -8.44 -16.74
C LYS A 172 -18.32 -7.16 -15.91
N ARG A 173 -18.12 -6.01 -16.57
CA ARG A 173 -18.24 -4.69 -15.93
C ARG A 173 -19.71 -4.42 -15.59
N THR A 174 -20.07 -4.46 -14.32
CA THR A 174 -21.44 -4.19 -13.86
C THR A 174 -21.69 -2.71 -13.57
N GLY A 175 -20.64 -1.90 -13.43
CA GLY A 175 -20.80 -0.48 -13.17
C GLY A 175 -19.51 0.32 -13.19
N THR A 176 -19.65 1.62 -12.98
CA THR A 176 -18.55 2.57 -12.76
C THR A 176 -19.04 3.59 -11.75
N LEU A 177 -18.18 3.98 -10.81
CA LEU A 177 -18.47 4.96 -9.76
C LEU A 177 -17.75 6.28 -10.09
N PRO A 178 -18.44 7.43 -9.99
CA PRO A 178 -19.89 7.55 -9.83
C PRO A 178 -20.65 7.07 -11.07
N THR A 179 -21.91 6.64 -10.89
CA THR A 179 -22.71 6.13 -12.01
C THR A 179 -23.07 7.25 -13.00
N PHE A 180 -23.30 6.92 -14.27
CA PHE A 180 -23.72 7.91 -15.27
C PHE A 180 -25.02 8.63 -14.86
N LYS A 181 -25.95 7.90 -14.23
CA LYS A 181 -27.20 8.46 -13.69
C LYS A 181 -26.95 9.47 -12.57
N ASP A 182 -26.01 9.18 -11.67
CA ASP A 182 -25.64 10.09 -10.58
C ASP A 182 -24.89 11.32 -11.11
N ILE A 183 -24.03 11.15 -12.12
CA ILE A 183 -23.36 12.26 -12.83
C ILE A 183 -24.44 13.18 -13.42
N LEU A 184 -25.32 12.65 -14.28
CA LEU A 184 -26.37 13.43 -14.94
C LEU A 184 -27.26 14.17 -13.93
N LYS A 185 -27.70 13.47 -12.87
CA LYS A 185 -28.51 14.07 -11.80
C LYS A 185 -27.77 15.16 -11.02
N SER A 186 -26.46 14.99 -10.81
CA SER A 186 -25.65 15.95 -10.05
C SER A 186 -25.25 17.16 -10.87
N SER A 187 -25.05 17.01 -12.19
CA SER A 187 -24.69 18.10 -13.11
C SER A 187 -25.70 19.24 -13.17
N ILE A 188 -26.96 19.00 -12.82
CA ILE A 188 -28.07 19.98 -12.92
C ILE A 188 -27.88 21.16 -11.96
N LYS A 189 -27.33 20.94 -10.76
CA LYS A 189 -27.20 22.00 -9.74
C LYS A 189 -25.79 22.59 -9.73
N PRO A 190 -25.60 23.91 -9.96
CA PRO A 190 -24.28 24.54 -9.90
C PRO A 190 -23.53 24.33 -8.58
N SER A 191 -24.25 24.19 -7.46
CA SER A 191 -23.70 23.92 -6.12
C SER A 191 -23.13 22.51 -5.94
N ASN A 192 -23.34 21.58 -6.88
CA ASN A 192 -22.71 20.25 -6.85
C ASN A 192 -21.29 20.27 -7.45
N TYR A 193 -20.87 21.39 -8.04
CA TYR A 193 -19.52 21.55 -8.55
C TYR A 193 -18.61 22.12 -7.47
N VAL A 194 -17.44 21.52 -7.33
CA VAL A 194 -16.37 21.91 -6.43
C VAL A 194 -15.11 22.18 -7.24
N GLU A 195 -14.29 23.13 -6.80
CA GLU A 195 -12.97 23.35 -7.37
C GLU A 195 -11.96 22.44 -6.68
N VAL A 196 -11.17 21.74 -7.50
CA VAL A 196 -10.13 20.83 -7.04
C VAL A 196 -8.87 21.13 -7.84
N LYS A 197 -7.82 21.60 -7.15
CA LYS A 197 -6.66 22.27 -7.78
C LYS A 197 -7.17 23.42 -8.65
N HIS A 198 -6.99 23.35 -9.97
CA HIS A 198 -7.47 24.34 -10.95
C HIS A 198 -8.58 23.80 -11.86
N LYS A 199 -9.32 22.77 -11.42
CA LYS A 199 -10.37 22.11 -12.22
C LYS A 199 -11.70 22.09 -11.47
N ARG A 200 -12.77 22.50 -12.14
CA ARG A 200 -14.15 22.39 -11.66
C ARG A 200 -14.67 20.96 -11.90
N SER A 201 -15.00 20.23 -10.85
CA SER A 201 -15.51 18.84 -10.92
C SER A 201 -16.80 18.69 -10.10
N LEU A 202 -17.56 17.62 -10.33
CA LEU A 202 -18.67 17.27 -9.44
C LEU A 202 -18.13 16.68 -8.14
N TRP A 203 -18.72 17.00 -6.98
CA TRP A 203 -18.28 16.47 -5.68
C TRP A 203 -18.23 14.94 -5.61
N ILE A 204 -19.12 14.26 -6.36
CA ILE A 204 -19.16 12.79 -6.48
C ILE A 204 -18.06 12.19 -7.38
N LYS A 205 -17.37 12.98 -8.22
CA LYS A 205 -16.29 12.52 -9.09
C LYS A 205 -14.95 12.76 -8.41
N HIS A 206 -14.00 11.83 -8.53
CA HIS A 206 -12.61 12.20 -8.33
C HIS A 206 -12.12 13.04 -9.52
N ALA A 207 -11.34 14.08 -9.24
CA ALA A 207 -10.79 14.98 -10.26
C ALA A 207 -9.39 14.56 -10.75
N ASP A 208 -8.81 13.54 -10.12
CA ASP A 208 -7.47 13.01 -10.34
C ASP A 208 -7.49 11.48 -10.06
N ALA A 209 -6.34 10.82 -10.17
CA ALA A 209 -6.20 9.37 -9.99
C ALA A 209 -6.79 8.85 -8.67
N VAL A 210 -7.49 7.71 -8.70
CA VAL A 210 -7.83 6.94 -7.50
C VAL A 210 -6.59 6.16 -7.08
N SER A 211 -5.97 6.54 -5.98
CA SER A 211 -4.68 6.03 -5.49
C SER A 211 -4.82 4.72 -4.71
N CYS A 212 -5.87 4.62 -3.88
CA CYS A 212 -6.10 3.51 -2.98
C CYS A 212 -7.61 3.27 -2.79
N LEU A 213 -7.98 2.02 -2.47
CA LEU A 213 -9.33 1.60 -2.12
C LEU A 213 -9.28 0.81 -0.81
N SER A 214 -10.27 1.01 0.07
CA SER A 214 -10.43 0.25 1.32
C SER A 214 -11.88 -0.16 1.51
N LEU A 215 -12.10 -1.33 2.12
CA LEU A 215 -13.43 -1.90 2.36
C LEU A 215 -13.75 -1.87 3.86
N ASN A 216 -15.03 -1.64 4.18
CA ASN A 216 -15.63 -2.11 5.41
C ASN A 216 -16.82 -3.00 4.99
N GLU A 217 -16.62 -4.32 5.05
CA GLU A 217 -17.60 -5.29 4.55
C GLU A 217 -18.86 -5.34 5.43
N GLU A 218 -18.70 -5.27 6.76
CA GLU A 218 -19.82 -5.29 7.73
C GLU A 218 -20.81 -4.15 7.49
N GLN A 219 -20.31 -2.95 7.18
CA GLN A 219 -21.14 -1.78 6.88
C GLN A 219 -21.55 -1.69 5.40
N GLY A 220 -21.04 -2.56 4.53
CA GLY A 220 -21.27 -2.53 3.08
C GLY A 220 -20.71 -1.27 2.40
N LEU A 221 -19.55 -0.79 2.88
CA LEU A 221 -18.93 0.47 2.49
C LEU A 221 -17.60 0.27 1.76
N LEU A 222 -17.38 1.09 0.73
CA LEU A 222 -16.11 1.23 0.02
C LEU A 222 -15.61 2.66 0.21
N TYR A 223 -14.33 2.82 0.55
CA TYR A 223 -13.62 4.08 0.61
C TYR A 223 -12.65 4.18 -0.57
N SER A 224 -12.50 5.37 -1.13
CA SER A 224 -11.50 5.64 -2.18
C SER A 224 -10.71 6.90 -1.87
N ALA A 225 -9.38 6.79 -1.88
CA ALA A 225 -8.46 7.93 -1.81
C ALA A 225 -8.06 8.40 -3.22
N SER A 226 -7.69 9.66 -3.34
CA SER A 226 -7.23 10.22 -4.61
C SER A 226 -6.18 11.32 -4.47
N TRP A 227 -5.39 11.45 -5.52
CA TRP A 227 -4.49 12.58 -5.76
C TRP A 227 -5.21 13.93 -5.93
N ASP A 228 -6.54 13.92 -5.94
CA ASP A 228 -7.42 15.09 -5.90
C ASP A 228 -7.58 15.67 -4.47
N ARG A 229 -6.82 15.14 -3.50
CA ARG A 229 -6.78 15.57 -2.08
C ARG A 229 -8.03 15.20 -1.26
N THR A 230 -8.93 14.40 -1.85
CA THR A 230 -10.13 13.90 -1.19
C THR A 230 -10.07 12.39 -0.95
N PHE A 231 -10.83 11.92 0.04
CA PHE A 231 -11.39 10.58 -0.01
C PHE A 231 -12.91 10.65 -0.16
N LYS A 232 -13.49 9.59 -0.74
CA LYS A 232 -14.94 9.46 -0.90
C LYS A 232 -15.45 8.15 -0.32
N LEU A 233 -16.68 8.18 0.15
CA LEU A 233 -17.40 7.03 0.68
C LEU A 233 -18.49 6.60 -0.30
N TRP A 234 -18.55 5.29 -0.56
CA TRP A 234 -19.50 4.67 -1.46
C TRP A 234 -20.25 3.56 -0.75
N ARG A 235 -21.56 3.47 -0.98
CA ARG A 235 -22.35 2.31 -0.56
C ARG A 235 -22.28 1.23 -1.65
N ILE A 236 -21.89 0.01 -1.26
CA ILE A 236 -21.65 -1.10 -2.19
C ILE A 236 -22.95 -1.65 -2.80
N SER A 237 -24.08 -1.60 -2.08
CA SER A 237 -25.34 -2.18 -2.52
C SER A 237 -25.96 -1.44 -3.71
N ASP A 238 -26.02 -0.11 -3.67
CA ASP A 238 -26.63 0.76 -4.69
C ASP A 238 -25.62 1.56 -5.53
N SER A 239 -24.30 1.41 -5.27
CA SER A 239 -23.21 2.12 -5.96
C SER A 239 -23.21 3.65 -5.75
N LYS A 240 -23.90 4.15 -4.71
CA LYS A 240 -24.08 5.58 -4.46
C LYS A 240 -22.90 6.20 -3.70
N CYS A 241 -22.43 7.37 -4.15
CA CYS A 241 -21.55 8.23 -3.36
C CYS A 241 -22.32 8.81 -2.15
N LEU A 242 -21.85 8.54 -0.94
CA LEU A 242 -22.44 9.05 0.30
C LEU A 242 -21.77 10.35 0.75
N GLU A 243 -20.45 10.41 0.68
CA GLU A 243 -19.64 11.53 1.18
C GLU A 243 -18.43 11.78 0.27
N SER A 244 -17.96 13.03 0.24
CA SER A 244 -16.68 13.44 -0.35
C SER A 244 -16.01 14.41 0.60
N ILE A 245 -14.89 14.00 1.19
CA ILE A 245 -14.18 14.75 2.23
C ILE A 245 -12.84 15.21 1.67
N ARG A 246 -12.59 16.53 1.66
CA ARG A 246 -11.24 17.07 1.51
C ARG A 246 -10.48 16.75 2.80
N ALA A 247 -9.51 15.86 2.71
CA ALA A 247 -8.80 15.35 3.88
C ALA A 247 -7.44 16.00 4.08
N HIS A 248 -6.81 16.39 2.97
CA HIS A 248 -5.41 16.72 2.90
C HIS A 248 -5.18 17.95 2.01
N ASP A 249 -3.99 18.54 2.13
CA ASP A 249 -3.59 19.69 1.33
C ASP A 249 -2.70 19.30 0.15
N ASP A 250 -2.24 18.04 0.12
CA ASP A 250 -1.80 17.39 -1.11
C ASP A 250 -2.37 15.98 -1.32
N ALA A 251 -1.77 15.21 -2.24
CA ALA A 251 -2.32 13.97 -2.77
C ALA A 251 -2.49 12.89 -1.69
N VAL A 252 -3.73 12.38 -1.52
CA VAL A 252 -3.97 11.24 -0.63
C VAL A 252 -3.44 9.98 -1.32
N ASN A 253 -2.45 9.33 -0.74
CA ASN A 253 -1.80 8.15 -1.30
C ASN A 253 -2.44 6.85 -0.82
N SER A 254 -2.91 6.81 0.43
CA SER A 254 -3.47 5.61 1.04
C SER A 254 -4.69 5.92 1.91
N VAL A 255 -5.64 4.99 1.96
CA VAL A 255 -6.77 4.99 2.91
C VAL A 255 -6.95 3.58 3.46
N VAL A 256 -7.25 3.48 4.76
CA VAL A 256 -7.61 2.21 5.41
C VAL A 256 -8.79 2.44 6.35
N SER A 257 -9.73 1.51 6.39
CA SER A 257 -10.93 1.57 7.25
C SER A 257 -10.97 0.39 8.23
N THR A 258 -11.34 0.64 9.48
CA THR A 258 -11.59 -0.39 10.49
C THR A 258 -13.03 -0.90 10.42
N LEU A 259 -13.29 -2.05 11.05
CA LEU A 259 -14.64 -2.58 11.29
C LEU A 259 -15.52 -1.57 12.06
N SER A 260 -14.94 -0.93 13.07
CA SER A 260 -15.58 0.14 13.86
C SER A 260 -15.93 1.42 13.07
N GLY A 261 -15.58 1.51 11.79
CA GLY A 261 -15.89 2.67 10.93
C GLY A 261 -14.97 3.87 11.14
N MET A 262 -13.80 3.67 11.76
CA MET A 262 -12.72 4.64 11.76
C MET A 262 -11.98 4.56 10.43
N VAL A 263 -11.56 5.70 9.89
CA VAL A 263 -10.82 5.78 8.62
C VAL A 263 -9.50 6.50 8.85
N PHE A 264 -8.42 5.95 8.30
CA PHE A 264 -7.09 6.54 8.31
C PHE A 264 -6.71 6.95 6.90
N THR A 265 -6.19 8.16 6.71
CA THR A 265 -5.70 8.67 5.42
C THR A 265 -4.24 9.11 5.55
N GLY A 266 -3.44 8.74 4.56
CA GLY A 266 -2.01 9.10 4.46
C GLY A 266 -1.74 9.81 3.14
N SER A 267 -0.93 10.87 3.19
CA SER A 267 -0.82 11.87 2.12
C SER A 267 0.61 12.31 1.81
N ALA A 268 0.78 12.83 0.59
CA ALA A 268 1.99 13.53 0.17
C ALA A 268 2.30 14.81 0.99
N ASP A 269 1.31 15.36 1.72
CA ASP A 269 1.52 16.43 2.70
C ASP A 269 2.21 15.98 4.01
N GLY A 270 2.68 14.74 4.07
CA GLY A 270 3.41 14.18 5.20
C GLY A 270 2.55 13.92 6.44
N THR A 271 1.22 14.00 6.35
CA THR A 271 0.33 13.72 7.48
C THR A 271 -0.39 12.38 7.40
N VAL A 272 -0.63 11.78 8.57
CA VAL A 272 -1.61 10.71 8.79
C VAL A 272 -2.78 11.29 9.58
N LYS A 273 -3.99 11.21 9.04
CA LYS A 273 -5.21 11.74 9.67
C LYS A 273 -6.23 10.66 9.95
N VAL A 274 -6.97 10.84 11.05
CA VAL A 274 -7.97 9.92 11.58
C VAL A 274 -9.35 10.55 11.45
N TRP A 275 -10.29 9.82 10.88
CA TRP A 275 -11.66 10.27 10.68
C TRP A 275 -12.60 9.34 11.44
N LYS A 276 -13.48 9.91 12.25
CA LYS A 276 -14.55 9.18 12.96
C LYS A 276 -15.88 9.53 12.30
N ARG A 277 -16.75 8.51 12.18
CA ARG A 277 -18.06 8.65 11.56
C ARG A 277 -19.13 8.91 12.62
N GLU A 278 -19.60 10.13 12.71
CA GLU A 278 -20.51 10.59 13.76
C GLU A 278 -21.93 10.83 13.21
N GLN A 279 -22.95 10.49 14.00
CA GLN A 279 -24.34 10.76 13.65
C GLN A 279 -24.68 12.24 13.86
N GLN A 280 -25.10 12.93 12.79
CA GLN A 280 -25.60 14.30 12.85
C GLN A 280 -27.09 14.35 12.49
N ARG A 281 -27.77 15.48 12.81
CA ARG A 281 -29.18 15.74 12.46
C ARG A 281 -29.53 15.55 10.97
N LYS A 282 -28.53 15.57 10.07
CA LYS A 282 -28.69 15.39 8.61
C LYS A 282 -28.07 14.07 8.11
N GLY A 283 -27.84 13.10 9.00
CA GLY A 283 -27.22 11.80 8.72
C GLY A 283 -25.77 11.71 9.22
N ALA A 284 -25.21 10.50 9.18
CA ALA A 284 -23.84 10.24 9.61
C ALA A 284 -22.80 10.86 8.65
N LYS A 285 -21.74 11.46 9.22
CA LYS A 285 -20.62 12.06 8.48
C LYS A 285 -19.27 11.76 9.10
N HIS A 286 -18.23 11.76 8.28
CA HIS A 286 -16.84 11.70 8.73
C HIS A 286 -16.33 13.08 9.16
N MET A 287 -15.83 13.16 10.39
CA MET A 287 -15.16 14.33 10.96
C MET A 287 -13.70 13.99 11.28
N LEU A 288 -12.79 14.97 11.13
CA LEU A 288 -11.40 14.82 11.55
C LEU A 288 -11.36 14.69 13.08
N ALA A 289 -10.86 13.57 13.56
CA ALA A 289 -10.74 13.28 14.98
C ALA A 289 -9.33 13.58 15.52
N GLN A 290 -8.29 13.29 14.73
CA GLN A 290 -6.89 13.42 15.15
C GLN A 290 -5.94 13.45 13.93
N THR A 291 -4.80 14.10 14.07
CA THR A 291 -3.62 13.92 13.20
C THR A 291 -2.60 13.10 13.98
N LEU A 292 -2.19 11.93 13.47
CA LEU A 292 -1.26 11.01 14.15
C LEU A 292 0.21 11.27 13.82
N LEU A 293 0.47 11.83 12.64
CA LEU A 293 1.79 12.13 12.13
C LEU A 293 1.74 13.44 11.36
N GLN A 294 2.79 14.25 11.51
CA GLN A 294 3.07 15.42 10.70
C GLN A 294 4.60 15.53 10.58
N GLN A 295 5.10 15.46 9.35
CA GLN A 295 6.53 15.45 9.00
C GLN A 295 6.70 15.99 7.58
N ASP A 296 7.92 16.32 7.17
CA ASP A 296 8.19 16.79 5.79
C ASP A 296 8.13 15.64 4.76
N CYS A 297 8.39 14.40 5.19
CA CYS A 297 8.41 13.25 4.30
C CYS A 297 6.99 12.77 3.96
N ALA A 298 6.66 12.72 2.67
CA ALA A 298 5.40 12.19 2.17
C ALA A 298 5.07 10.80 2.72
N VAL A 299 3.84 10.61 3.19
CA VAL A 299 3.26 9.31 3.54
C VAL A 299 2.79 8.62 2.27
N THR A 300 3.28 7.41 2.04
CA THR A 300 3.13 6.69 0.77
C THR A 300 2.19 5.49 0.86
N ALA A 301 2.11 4.85 2.02
CA ALA A 301 1.33 3.64 2.25
C ALA A 301 0.79 3.58 3.69
N LEU A 302 -0.41 3.03 3.86
CA LEU A 302 -0.97 2.63 5.15
C LEU A 302 -1.37 1.16 5.10
N ALA A 303 -1.22 0.44 6.21
CA ALA A 303 -1.80 -0.88 6.41
C ALA A 303 -2.35 -1.03 7.83
N MET A 304 -3.39 -1.82 8.00
CA MET A 304 -3.95 -2.21 9.30
C MET A 304 -3.75 -3.72 9.46
N ASN A 305 -3.38 -4.18 10.64
CA ASN A 305 -3.35 -5.61 10.93
C ASN A 305 -4.76 -6.23 10.87
N THR A 306 -4.88 -7.54 10.67
CA THR A 306 -6.20 -8.19 10.45
C THR A 306 -7.17 -8.06 11.63
N LYS A 307 -6.66 -7.82 12.85
CA LYS A 307 -7.46 -7.57 14.06
C LYS A 307 -7.92 -6.11 14.21
N GLY A 308 -7.41 -5.16 13.42
CA GLY A 308 -7.72 -3.74 13.56
C GLY A 308 -7.07 -3.05 14.77
N SER A 309 -6.06 -3.68 15.39
CA SER A 309 -5.39 -3.21 16.61
C SER A 309 -4.10 -2.43 16.37
N VAL A 310 -3.51 -2.49 15.17
CA VAL A 310 -2.26 -1.78 14.83
C VAL A 310 -2.32 -1.17 13.43
N LEU A 311 -2.17 0.15 13.36
CA LEU A 311 -1.97 0.90 12.11
C LEU A 311 -0.46 1.02 11.82
N TYR A 312 -0.06 0.78 10.58
CA TYR A 312 1.28 1.01 10.05
C TYR A 312 1.25 2.10 8.98
N CYS A 313 2.30 2.94 8.93
CA CYS A 313 2.48 4.02 7.97
C CYS A 313 3.88 4.00 7.36
N GLY A 314 3.96 3.75 6.06
CA GLY A 314 5.20 3.82 5.28
C GLY A 314 5.42 5.24 4.75
N SER A 315 6.67 5.69 4.85
CA SER A 315 7.10 7.04 4.49
C SER A 315 8.15 7.02 3.36
N SER A 316 8.29 8.17 2.70
CA SER A 316 9.23 8.38 1.57
C SER A 316 10.72 8.41 1.96
N ASP A 317 11.02 8.52 3.25
CA ASP A 317 12.37 8.35 3.84
C ASP A 317 12.78 6.88 4.04
N GLY A 318 11.86 5.93 3.92
CA GLY A 318 12.10 4.50 4.18
C GLY A 318 11.64 4.01 5.57
N VAL A 319 11.11 4.89 6.42
CA VAL A 319 10.64 4.56 7.78
C VAL A 319 9.21 4.00 7.74
N VAL A 320 8.92 3.01 8.59
CA VAL A 320 7.55 2.58 8.91
C VAL A 320 7.19 2.96 10.35
N ASN A 321 6.29 3.92 10.53
CA ASN A 321 5.72 4.27 11.84
C ASN A 321 4.54 3.33 12.18
N PHE A 322 4.25 3.12 13.48
CA PHE A 322 3.03 2.41 13.89
C PHE A 322 2.35 2.95 15.16
N TRP A 323 1.05 2.72 15.26
CA TRP A 323 0.20 3.12 16.40
C TRP A 323 -0.73 1.99 16.84
N GLU A 324 -0.95 1.89 18.15
CA GLU A 324 -1.85 0.92 18.75
C GLU A 324 -3.26 1.48 18.92
N VAL A 325 -4.23 0.93 18.18
CA VAL A 325 -5.62 1.43 18.12
C VAL A 325 -6.33 1.29 19.46
N GLU A 326 -6.12 0.17 20.17
CA GLU A 326 -6.73 -0.09 21.48
C GLU A 326 -6.20 0.84 22.57
N LYS A 327 -4.93 1.28 22.47
CA LYS A 327 -4.29 2.26 23.38
C LYS A 327 -4.51 3.70 22.91
N GLN A 328 -5.72 4.03 22.45
CA GLN A 328 -6.09 5.37 21.98
C GLN A 328 -5.16 5.95 20.89
N LEU A 329 -4.67 5.10 19.98
CA LEU A 329 -3.73 5.47 18.92
C LEU A 329 -2.39 6.00 19.45
N ALA A 330 -1.90 5.45 20.57
CA ALA A 330 -0.55 5.68 21.04
C ALA A 330 0.48 5.25 19.99
N HIS A 331 1.50 6.09 19.74
CA HIS A 331 2.63 5.74 18.87
C HIS A 331 3.46 4.65 19.54
N GLY A 332 3.63 3.53 18.85
CA GLY A 332 4.36 2.37 19.36
C GLY A 332 5.84 2.33 18.96
N GLY A 333 6.24 3.15 17.99
CA GLY A 333 7.62 3.28 17.53
C GLY A 333 7.77 3.30 16.01
N VAL A 334 8.99 3.00 15.57
CA VAL A 334 9.41 3.01 14.16
C VAL A 334 10.11 1.70 13.80
N LEU A 335 9.86 1.21 12.59
CA LEU A 335 10.57 0.08 11.98
C LEU A 335 11.51 0.64 10.91
N ASN A 336 12.80 0.54 11.17
CA ASN A 336 13.86 0.93 10.25
C ASN A 336 14.40 -0.32 9.56
N GLY A 337 14.45 -0.32 8.23
CA GLY A 337 14.93 -1.46 7.44
C GLY A 337 15.21 -1.12 5.98
N HIS A 338 14.48 -0.15 5.42
CA HIS A 338 14.70 0.31 4.05
C HIS A 338 15.68 1.46 3.96
N LYS A 339 16.37 1.56 2.81
CA LYS A 339 17.30 2.65 2.47
C LYS A 339 16.67 3.72 1.58
N GLN A 340 15.44 3.49 1.13
CA GLN A 340 14.67 4.37 0.25
C GLN A 340 13.18 4.25 0.59
N ALA A 341 12.37 5.18 0.06
CA ALA A 341 10.92 5.24 0.19
C ALA A 341 10.22 3.87 0.28
N VAL A 342 9.46 3.67 1.37
CA VAL A 342 8.44 2.63 1.40
C VAL A 342 7.39 3.00 0.35
N LEU A 343 6.93 2.04 -0.46
CA LEU A 343 5.97 2.27 -1.54
C LEU A 343 4.67 1.48 -1.40
N CYS A 344 4.67 0.46 -0.54
CA CYS A 344 3.52 -0.35 -0.18
C CYS A 344 3.72 -1.02 1.19
N LEU A 345 2.60 -1.32 1.84
CA LEU A 345 2.54 -2.10 3.08
C LEU A 345 1.48 -3.19 2.95
N ALA A 346 1.69 -4.30 3.63
CA ALA A 346 0.67 -5.29 3.94
C ALA A 346 0.89 -5.82 5.35
N ALA A 347 -0.18 -6.19 6.07
CA ALA A 347 -0.09 -6.70 7.43
C ALA A 347 -1.04 -7.89 7.62
N THR A 348 -0.60 -8.88 8.40
CA THR A 348 -1.42 -10.01 8.82
C THR A 348 -1.90 -9.77 10.25
N GLN A 349 -2.05 -10.78 11.09
CA GLN A 349 -2.27 -10.54 12.53
C GLN A 349 -0.98 -10.08 13.21
N ASN A 350 0.11 -10.82 12.96
CA ASN A 350 1.38 -10.72 13.68
C ASN A 350 2.57 -10.40 12.76
N LEU A 351 2.40 -10.38 11.43
CA LEU A 351 3.46 -9.97 10.49
C LEU A 351 3.12 -8.63 9.84
N VAL A 352 4.15 -7.84 9.56
CA VAL A 352 4.09 -6.67 8.69
C VAL A 352 5.16 -6.77 7.60
N PHE A 353 4.76 -6.40 6.38
CA PHE A 353 5.55 -6.45 5.17
C PHE A 353 5.60 -5.04 4.56
N SER A 354 6.80 -4.55 4.25
CA SER A 354 6.96 -3.29 3.50
C SER A 354 7.77 -3.53 2.23
N GLY A 355 7.28 -3.03 1.10
CA GLY A 355 8.01 -3.02 -0.16
C GLY A 355 8.51 -1.61 -0.47
N SER A 356 9.75 -1.50 -0.96
CA SER A 356 10.43 -0.22 -1.13
C SER A 356 10.98 0.03 -2.55
N ALA A 357 11.29 1.29 -2.81
CA ALA A 357 12.11 1.74 -3.94
C ALA A 357 13.52 1.10 -3.95
N ASP A 358 14.03 0.66 -2.79
CA ASP A 358 15.30 -0.09 -2.69
C ASP A 358 15.25 -1.53 -3.24
N LYS A 359 14.10 -1.92 -3.82
CA LYS A 359 13.84 -3.22 -4.48
C LYS A 359 13.71 -4.41 -3.52
N THR A 360 13.71 -4.17 -2.21
CA THR A 360 13.56 -5.21 -1.19
C THR A 360 12.16 -5.21 -0.55
N ILE A 361 11.88 -6.28 0.19
CA ILE A 361 10.72 -6.38 1.07
C ILE A 361 11.21 -6.72 2.47
N CYS A 362 11.01 -5.83 3.43
CA CYS A 362 11.32 -6.13 4.83
C CYS A 362 10.13 -6.81 5.51
N VAL A 363 10.42 -7.78 6.37
CA VAL A 363 9.42 -8.56 7.11
C VAL A 363 9.72 -8.48 8.61
N TRP A 364 8.73 -8.08 9.41
CA TRP A 364 8.84 -8.07 10.86
C TRP A 364 7.70 -8.88 11.50
N ARG A 365 8.01 -9.54 12.62
CA ARG A 365 7.01 -10.13 13.53
C ARG A 365 6.71 -9.16 14.67
N LYS A 366 5.44 -9.03 15.03
CA LYS A 366 4.95 -8.35 16.21
C LYS A 366 4.66 -9.37 17.32
N ASP A 367 5.47 -9.34 18.37
CA ASP A 367 5.27 -10.12 19.60
C ASP A 367 4.97 -9.14 20.74
N GLY A 368 3.72 -9.15 21.26
CA GLY A 368 3.27 -8.11 22.19
C GLY A 368 3.31 -6.72 21.54
N ASN A 369 4.11 -5.80 22.09
CA ASN A 369 4.32 -4.45 21.53
C ASN A 369 5.66 -4.33 20.77
N ILE A 370 6.44 -5.41 20.68
CA ILE A 370 7.79 -5.40 20.09
C ILE A 370 7.72 -5.91 18.65
N HIS A 371 8.47 -5.27 17.77
CA HIS A 371 8.65 -5.71 16.38
C HIS A 371 10.08 -6.17 16.13
N THR A 372 10.23 -7.43 15.74
CA THR A 372 11.53 -8.05 15.43
C THR A 372 11.62 -8.31 13.94
N SER A 373 12.71 -7.86 13.29
CA SER A 373 12.96 -8.15 11.87
C SER A 373 13.20 -9.65 11.69
N LEU A 374 12.41 -10.29 10.83
CA LEU A 374 12.54 -11.72 10.50
C LEU A 374 13.49 -11.96 9.34
N CYS A 375 13.29 -11.23 8.24
CA CYS A 375 14.09 -11.36 7.02
C CYS A 375 13.88 -10.16 6.09
N VAL A 376 14.73 -10.09 5.08
CA VAL A 376 14.58 -9.19 3.92
C VAL A 376 14.48 -10.06 2.67
N LEU A 377 13.36 -10.00 1.97
CA LEU A 377 13.16 -10.72 0.72
C LEU A 377 13.78 -9.90 -0.42
N THR A 378 14.69 -10.53 -1.16
CA THR A 378 15.48 -9.90 -2.23
C THR A 378 15.33 -10.64 -3.54
N GLY A 379 15.37 -9.91 -4.67
CA GLY A 379 15.37 -10.50 -6.01
C GLY A 379 14.56 -9.74 -7.06
N HIS A 380 13.81 -8.70 -6.67
CA HIS A 380 13.26 -7.73 -7.60
C HIS A 380 14.36 -6.83 -8.17
N MET A 381 14.26 -6.51 -9.46
CA MET A 381 15.22 -5.67 -10.17
C MET A 381 14.79 -4.19 -10.21
N GLY A 382 13.55 -3.90 -9.80
CA GLY A 382 12.98 -2.55 -9.68
C GLY A 382 12.14 -2.37 -8.41
N PRO A 383 11.69 -1.14 -8.13
CA PRO A 383 10.89 -0.78 -6.96
C PRO A 383 9.68 -1.69 -6.73
N VAL A 384 9.51 -2.20 -5.50
CA VAL A 384 8.34 -3.00 -5.12
C VAL A 384 7.17 -2.05 -4.85
N LYS A 385 6.19 -2.02 -5.75
CA LYS A 385 5.13 -1.00 -5.77
C LYS A 385 3.85 -1.44 -5.06
N CYS A 386 3.60 -2.74 -4.92
CA CYS A 386 2.40 -3.26 -4.26
C CYS A 386 2.64 -4.64 -3.65
N LEU A 387 1.89 -4.93 -2.59
CA LEU A 387 1.91 -6.21 -1.88
C LEU A 387 0.46 -6.72 -1.74
N ALA A 388 0.29 -8.03 -1.79
CA ALA A 388 -0.91 -8.72 -1.30
C ALA A 388 -0.45 -9.94 -0.49
N VAL A 389 -1.18 -10.29 0.56
CA VAL A 389 -0.82 -11.38 1.47
C VAL A 389 -2.04 -12.24 1.74
N GLU A 390 -1.86 -13.55 1.68
CA GLU A 390 -2.89 -14.57 1.91
C GLU A 390 -2.34 -15.62 2.88
N LYS A 391 -3.21 -16.22 3.71
CA LYS A 391 -2.80 -17.32 4.58
C LYS A 391 -2.61 -18.58 3.74
N ASP A 392 -1.50 -19.27 3.94
CA ASP A 392 -1.31 -20.59 3.35
C ASP A 392 -2.31 -21.58 4.00
N HIS A 393 -3.21 -22.12 3.18
CA HIS A 393 -4.24 -23.07 3.61
C HIS A 393 -3.81 -24.54 3.47
N GLU A 394 -2.68 -24.84 2.82
CA GLU A 394 -2.16 -26.19 2.64
C GLU A 394 -1.23 -26.61 3.80
N SER A 395 -0.53 -25.65 4.41
CA SER A 395 0.28 -25.86 5.61
C SER A 395 -0.57 -26.22 6.85
N ARG A 396 -0.63 -27.51 7.19
CA ARG A 396 -1.39 -28.03 8.35
C ARG A 396 -0.70 -27.85 9.71
N SER A 397 0.61 -27.58 9.74
CA SER A 397 1.43 -27.56 10.97
C SER A 397 2.07 -26.21 11.28
N GLU A 398 2.24 -25.32 10.29
CA GLU A 398 2.93 -24.03 10.47
C GLU A 398 2.07 -22.89 9.94
N GLN A 399 1.93 -21.81 10.72
CA GLN A 399 1.27 -20.60 10.24
C GLN A 399 2.15 -19.89 9.20
N ARG A 400 1.92 -20.22 7.93
CA ARG A 400 2.60 -19.66 6.76
C ARG A 400 1.70 -18.68 6.02
N TRP A 401 2.36 -17.77 5.31
CA TRP A 401 1.74 -16.71 4.53
C TRP A 401 2.32 -16.72 3.13
N ILE A 402 1.43 -16.66 2.13
CA ILE A 402 1.81 -16.45 0.74
C ILE A 402 1.84 -14.94 0.51
N VAL A 403 3.01 -14.42 0.18
CA VAL A 403 3.21 -13.00 -0.12
C VAL A 403 3.36 -12.84 -1.62
N TYR A 404 2.58 -11.94 -2.21
CA TYR A 404 2.67 -11.54 -3.60
C TYR A 404 3.24 -10.12 -3.66
N SER A 405 4.33 -9.91 -4.39
CA SER A 405 4.97 -8.60 -4.53
C SER A 405 5.05 -8.18 -5.99
N GLY A 406 4.40 -7.07 -6.33
CA GLY A 406 4.38 -6.49 -7.67
C GLY A 406 5.40 -5.36 -7.76
N SER A 407 6.20 -5.36 -8.83
CA SER A 407 7.28 -4.40 -9.04
C SER A 407 7.17 -3.66 -10.37
N LEU A 408 7.90 -2.55 -10.46
CA LEU A 408 8.16 -1.83 -11.71
C LEU A 408 9.16 -2.57 -12.62
N ASP A 409 9.70 -3.72 -12.21
CA ASP A 409 10.44 -4.66 -13.09
C ASP A 409 9.54 -5.57 -13.94
N ASN A 410 8.24 -5.23 -14.05
CA ASN A 410 7.20 -5.99 -14.76
C ASN A 410 6.94 -7.41 -14.20
N SER A 411 7.50 -7.76 -13.05
CA SER A 411 7.27 -9.06 -12.41
C SER A 411 6.35 -9.00 -11.18
N VAL A 412 5.69 -10.12 -10.91
CA VAL A 412 5.17 -10.44 -9.58
C VAL A 412 5.95 -11.62 -9.01
N LYS A 413 6.50 -11.48 -7.80
CA LYS A 413 7.13 -12.58 -7.08
C LYS A 413 6.19 -13.14 -6.01
N VAL A 414 6.29 -14.44 -5.78
CA VAL A 414 5.45 -15.19 -4.85
C VAL A 414 6.35 -15.86 -3.83
N TRP A 415 6.16 -15.54 -2.56
CA TRP A 415 7.03 -15.96 -1.47
C TRP A 415 6.23 -16.77 -0.43
N SER A 416 6.86 -17.80 0.13
CA SER A 416 6.40 -18.47 1.35
C SER A 416 7.11 -17.83 2.52
N VAL A 417 6.35 -17.36 3.51
CA VAL A 417 6.89 -16.75 4.74
C VAL A 417 6.29 -17.44 5.94
N ALA A 418 7.13 -18.04 6.78
CA ALA A 418 6.72 -18.64 8.05
C ALA A 418 6.61 -17.56 9.13
N GLU A 419 5.52 -17.57 9.91
CA GLU A 419 5.38 -16.64 11.03
C GLU A 419 6.42 -16.92 12.12
N TYR A 420 6.69 -18.20 12.40
CA TYR A 420 7.72 -18.67 13.31
C TYR A 420 8.78 -19.43 12.53
N ALA A 421 10.04 -19.00 12.65
CA ALA A 421 11.17 -19.76 12.12
C ALA A 421 11.43 -20.95 13.04
N GLN A 422 11.67 -22.12 12.46
CA GLN A 422 12.13 -23.29 13.20
C GLN A 422 13.49 -22.97 13.83
N VAL A 423 13.56 -22.94 15.16
CA VAL A 423 14.84 -23.08 15.87
C VAL A 423 15.16 -24.57 15.87
N THR A 424 15.90 -25.03 14.88
CA THR A 424 16.54 -26.34 14.91
C THR A 424 17.60 -26.33 16.01
N ALA A 425 17.15 -26.57 17.24
CA ALA A 425 18.03 -26.89 18.35
C ALA A 425 18.73 -28.21 18.01
N GLY A 426 20.00 -28.12 17.57
CA GLY A 426 20.86 -29.27 17.38
C GLY A 426 21.07 -29.97 18.72
N HIS A 427 20.25 -30.98 19.01
CA HIS A 427 20.47 -31.90 20.12
C HIS A 427 21.66 -32.81 19.81
N HIS A 428 22.87 -32.25 19.89
CA HIS A 428 24.05 -33.03 20.19
C HIS A 428 23.99 -33.41 21.67
N ASN A 429 23.43 -34.61 21.93
CA ASN A 429 23.53 -35.29 23.20
C ASN A 429 25.00 -35.65 23.49
N HIS A 430 25.76 -34.69 24.02
CA HIS A 430 26.96 -35.02 24.79
C HIS A 430 26.53 -35.44 26.19
N HIS A 431 26.42 -36.76 26.38
CA HIS A 431 26.43 -37.35 27.72
C HIS A 431 27.70 -36.91 28.47
N PRO A 432 27.61 -36.32 29.67
CA PRO A 432 28.75 -36.21 30.53
C PRO A 432 29.06 -37.61 31.12
N GLN A 433 30.12 -38.26 30.62
CA GLN A 433 30.69 -39.40 31.33
C GLN A 433 31.35 -38.91 32.62
N GLN A 434 30.76 -39.26 33.77
CA GLN A 434 31.47 -39.18 35.04
C GLN A 434 32.57 -40.23 35.05
N GLN A 435 33.83 -39.80 34.91
CA GLN A 435 34.97 -40.60 35.32
C GLN A 435 35.25 -40.34 36.80
N HIS A 436 35.04 -41.35 37.64
CA HIS A 436 35.58 -41.37 38.99
C HIS A 436 37.10 -41.49 38.91
N ALA A 437 37.82 -40.50 39.45
CA ALA A 437 39.22 -40.64 39.84
C ALA A 437 39.28 -40.41 41.36
N ALA A 438 39.58 -41.47 42.11
CA ALA A 438 39.79 -41.38 43.55
C ALA A 438 41.20 -40.85 43.83
N PHE A 439 41.30 -39.91 44.77
CA PHE A 439 42.54 -39.63 45.49
C PHE A 439 42.22 -39.34 46.95
N ASP A 440 42.72 -40.22 47.82
CA ASP A 440 42.72 -40.02 49.26
C ASP A 440 43.62 -38.85 49.64
N PHE A 441 43.22 -38.06 50.63
CA PHE A 441 44.14 -37.49 51.61
C PHE A 441 43.44 -37.24 52.95
N ASN A 442 43.86 -37.98 53.97
CA ASN A 442 43.60 -37.64 55.37
C ASN A 442 44.36 -36.36 55.75
N THR A 443 43.80 -35.53 56.64
CA THR A 443 44.38 -35.19 57.97
C THR A 443 43.49 -34.18 58.73
N PHE A 444 43.15 -34.58 59.97
CA PHE A 444 42.67 -33.89 61.19
C PHE A 444 43.01 -32.39 61.40
N PRO A 445 42.45 -31.73 62.46
CA PRO A 445 41.07 -31.76 62.98
C PRO A 445 40.52 -30.34 63.30
N TYR A 446 39.24 -30.26 63.70
CA TYR A 446 38.67 -29.08 64.38
C TYR A 446 38.96 -29.13 65.90
N ASP A 447 39.10 -27.97 66.54
CA ASP A 447 39.21 -27.81 67.99
C ASP A 447 38.28 -26.70 68.52
N GLU A 448 38.03 -26.70 69.83
CA GLU A 448 36.98 -25.94 70.54
C GLU A 448 37.17 -24.40 70.47
N SER A 449 36.21 -23.49 70.70
CA SER A 449 35.30 -23.34 71.86
C SER A 449 34.46 -22.04 71.65
N ALA A 450 33.13 -22.05 71.85
CA ALA A 450 32.39 -21.62 73.05
C ALA A 450 32.00 -20.12 73.18
N SER A 451 30.69 -19.89 73.44
CA SER A 451 30.09 -18.64 73.98
C SER A 451 30.03 -17.41 73.02
N SER A 452 29.12 -16.43 73.12
CA SER A 452 27.97 -16.24 74.01
C SER A 452 26.87 -15.33 73.40
N SER A 453 25.60 -15.69 73.67
CA SER A 453 24.55 -14.79 74.21
C SER A 453 23.76 -13.76 73.36
N GLN A 454 22.48 -13.64 73.78
CA GLN A 454 21.53 -12.51 73.71
C GLN A 454 20.80 -12.11 72.40
N HIS A 455 19.51 -12.42 72.42
CA HIS A 455 18.37 -11.57 72.03
C HIS A 455 18.65 -10.08 71.77
N ARG A 456 18.06 -9.54 70.70
CA ARG A 456 16.80 -8.77 70.83
C ARG A 456 15.99 -8.68 69.54
N GLN A 457 14.69 -8.47 69.69
CA GLN A 457 13.73 -8.18 68.62
C GLN A 457 13.90 -6.72 68.16
N HIS A 458 13.81 -6.48 66.86
CA HIS A 458 12.70 -5.72 66.28
C HIS A 458 12.57 -5.92 64.76
#